data_AF-N4XEY4-F1
#
_entry.id   AF-N4XEY4-F1
#
_cell.length_a   1.000
_cell.length_b   1.000
_cell.length_c   1.000
_cell.angle_alpha   90.00
_cell.angle_beta   90.00
_cell.angle_gamma   90.00
#
_symmetry.space_group_name_H-M   'P 1'
#
loop_
_entity.id
_entity.type
_entity.pdbx_description
1 polymer ?
#
loop_
_entity_poly.entity_id
_entity_poly.type
_entity_poly.pdbx_seq_one_letter_code
_entity_poly.pdbx_strand_id
1 'polypeptide(L)'
;MRFLRVAPLLPLAGALTTSDAPPRPKQVAIIGAGAAGSSAAYHLAQYAAEAKTPTNITVFERNGYVGGRTTTVHPWDDKTVSIELGGSIFVQINHIMVKAMEDFNLSTNIRDFAEQLDLPDLGVWNGQEFVVIVHSGDSWWTIGKMLWKYGAAPYWTDRLMKSAVGKFLTMYDEPVFPWKSLSAAVESVGLLEVTGVTGEQYLKANGIGQAFSKDIIQASTRVNYASNLPYIHGLETMVCMATNGAMQIEGGNWQIFAHMLKTSGGNVHLNTSVSHISKQADGSYKITTSGGETSSFDEVILASPLQYSDLIIDPAPKHIPDEIPYTKLYTTLFATPFQLSQAAFNLDVKSPVPTTILTTLPPSEQVVDGAGSPNFYSISITGTGVNKRASPARHEYIYKIFSPSRVNATFLSHILGAEVSDEEAEHGEANGNVSWIHHKIWHSYPREYPRVTFEEIELDDGLWYTSGIESFISTMETSALSGKNVAKLIANRWAAGSEASQEEVYQAEL
;
A
#
# COMPACT_ATOMS: atom_id res chain seq x y z
N MET A 1 -81.45 -54.83 -17.45
CA MET A 1 -81.28 -53.52 -16.79
C MET A 1 -80.16 -53.62 -15.77
N ARG A 2 -78.96 -53.12 -16.10
CA ARG A 2 -77.80 -53.01 -15.20
C ARG A 2 -77.53 -51.52 -15.01
N PHE A 3 -77.56 -51.06 -13.77
CA PHE A 3 -77.30 -49.67 -13.40
C PHE A 3 -75.80 -49.38 -13.45
N LEU A 4 -75.40 -48.35 -14.21
CA LEU A 4 -74.06 -47.76 -14.16
C LEU A 4 -73.89 -47.00 -12.82
N ARG A 5 -72.84 -47.33 -12.07
CA ARG A 5 -72.31 -46.47 -10.99
C ARG A 5 -71.16 -45.65 -11.58
N VAL A 6 -71.32 -44.33 -11.62
CA VAL A 6 -70.25 -43.37 -11.88
C VAL A 6 -69.61 -43.01 -10.55
N ALA A 7 -68.31 -43.27 -10.39
CA ALA A 7 -67.51 -42.78 -9.27
C ALA A 7 -66.84 -41.45 -9.67
N PRO A 8 -66.77 -40.44 -8.80
CA PRO A 8 -66.07 -39.20 -9.10
C PRO A 8 -64.56 -39.41 -8.89
N LEU A 9 -63.78 -39.11 -9.91
CA LEU A 9 -62.33 -38.92 -9.81
C LEU A 9 -62.08 -37.56 -9.13
N LEU A 10 -61.59 -37.59 -7.89
CA LEU A 10 -60.96 -36.44 -7.24
C LEU A 10 -59.59 -36.21 -7.90
N PRO A 11 -59.25 -34.98 -8.34
CA PRO A 11 -57.89 -34.69 -8.75
C PRO A 11 -57.02 -34.60 -7.50
N LEU A 12 -56.05 -35.51 -7.37
CA LEU A 12 -54.90 -35.31 -6.49
C LEU A 12 -54.07 -34.19 -7.11
N ALA A 13 -54.28 -32.95 -6.65
CA ALA A 13 -53.30 -31.89 -6.85
C ALA A 13 -52.11 -32.20 -5.92
N GLY A 14 -51.13 -32.93 -6.44
CA GLY A 14 -49.81 -32.98 -5.83
C GLY A 14 -49.23 -31.58 -5.88
N ALA A 15 -49.09 -30.93 -4.73
CA ALA A 15 -48.33 -29.70 -4.62
C ALA A 15 -46.86 -30.06 -4.89
N LEU A 16 -46.41 -29.86 -6.13
CA LEU A 16 -45.01 -29.66 -6.46
C LEU A 16 -44.59 -28.38 -5.73
N THR A 17 -44.01 -28.54 -4.55
CA THR A 17 -43.25 -27.46 -3.91
C THR A 17 -41.89 -27.42 -4.59
N THR A 18 -41.84 -26.85 -5.80
CA THR A 18 -40.58 -26.31 -6.30
C THR A 18 -40.26 -25.14 -5.39
N SER A 19 -39.31 -25.34 -4.48
CA SER A 19 -38.70 -24.28 -3.68
C SER A 19 -37.87 -23.38 -4.60
N ASP A 20 -38.53 -22.64 -5.51
CA ASP A 20 -37.93 -21.58 -6.33
C ASP A 20 -37.87 -20.26 -5.54
N ALA A 21 -37.47 -20.33 -4.27
CA ALA A 21 -37.03 -19.13 -3.59
C ALA A 21 -35.70 -18.73 -4.26
N PRO A 22 -35.56 -17.51 -4.82
CA PRO A 22 -34.30 -17.09 -5.41
C PRO A 22 -33.20 -17.24 -4.35
N PRO A 23 -32.01 -17.73 -4.74
CA PRO A 23 -30.94 -18.00 -3.79
C PRO A 23 -30.65 -16.75 -2.97
N ARG A 24 -30.62 -16.91 -1.65
CA ARG A 24 -30.35 -15.80 -0.73
C ARG A 24 -29.02 -15.14 -1.11
N PRO A 25 -28.92 -13.80 -1.12
CA PRO A 25 -27.65 -13.15 -1.39
C PRO A 25 -26.59 -13.54 -0.38
N LYS A 26 -25.38 -13.86 -0.87
CA LYS A 26 -24.19 -14.08 -0.05
C LYS A 26 -23.84 -12.80 0.68
N GLN A 27 -23.70 -12.87 2.00
CA GLN A 27 -23.39 -11.71 2.85
C GLN A 27 -21.89 -11.69 3.11
N VAL A 28 -21.21 -10.62 2.71
CA VAL A 28 -19.75 -10.50 2.89
C VAL A 28 -19.43 -9.24 3.69
N ALA A 29 -18.68 -9.40 4.77
CA ALA A 29 -18.12 -8.30 5.52
C ALA A 29 -16.65 -8.07 5.18
N ILE A 30 -16.26 -6.81 5.02
CA ILE A 30 -14.88 -6.41 4.81
C ILE A 30 -14.51 -5.42 5.91
N ILE A 31 -13.45 -5.70 6.66
CA ILE A 31 -13.00 -4.86 7.78
C ILE A 31 -11.75 -4.08 7.35
N GLY A 32 -11.94 -2.82 6.98
CA GLY A 32 -10.94 -1.90 6.46
C GLY A 32 -11.25 -1.44 5.04
N ALA A 33 -11.27 -0.12 4.82
CA ALA A 33 -11.48 0.52 3.51
C ALA A 33 -10.17 1.05 2.91
N GLY A 34 -9.05 0.35 3.16
CA GLY A 34 -7.77 0.59 2.51
C GLY A 34 -7.65 -0.12 1.17
N ALA A 35 -6.44 -0.14 0.59
CA ALA A 35 -6.17 -0.74 -0.72
C ALA A 35 -6.69 -2.18 -0.87
N ALA A 36 -6.41 -3.05 0.11
CA ALA A 36 -6.85 -4.44 0.08
C ALA A 36 -8.38 -4.59 0.17
N GLY A 37 -9.02 -3.90 1.12
CA GLY A 37 -10.47 -4.02 1.33
C GLY A 37 -11.30 -3.44 0.20
N SER A 38 -10.90 -2.28 -0.33
CA SER A 38 -11.54 -1.68 -1.49
C SER A 38 -11.37 -2.53 -2.75
N SER A 39 -10.18 -3.09 -2.97
CA SER A 39 -9.93 -3.99 -4.10
C SER A 39 -10.70 -5.30 -3.98
N ALA A 40 -10.78 -5.88 -2.77
CA ALA A 40 -11.58 -7.07 -2.50
C ALA A 40 -13.06 -6.81 -2.81
N ALA A 41 -13.63 -5.69 -2.34
CA ALA A 41 -15.02 -5.33 -2.63
C ALA A 41 -15.27 -5.22 -4.14
N TYR A 42 -14.41 -4.47 -4.84
CA TYR A 42 -14.52 -4.21 -6.27
C TYR A 42 -14.44 -5.48 -7.11
N HIS A 43 -13.43 -6.32 -6.89
CA HIS A 43 -13.27 -7.55 -7.67
C HIS A 43 -14.28 -8.62 -7.27
N LEU A 44 -14.67 -8.72 -6.00
CA LEU A 44 -15.69 -9.69 -5.59
C LEU A 44 -17.03 -9.37 -6.23
N ALA A 45 -17.42 -8.09 -6.31
CA ALA A 45 -18.63 -7.68 -7.01
C ALA A 45 -18.60 -8.08 -8.50
N GLN A 46 -17.44 -7.94 -9.16
CA GLN A 46 -17.26 -8.36 -10.56
C GLN A 46 -17.39 -9.89 -10.71
N TYR A 47 -16.62 -10.66 -9.93
CA TYR A 47 -16.64 -12.13 -10.01
C TYR A 47 -18.00 -12.71 -9.64
N ALA A 48 -18.68 -12.14 -8.65
CA ALA A 48 -20.03 -12.54 -8.27
C ALA A 48 -21.04 -12.26 -9.39
N ALA A 49 -20.93 -11.12 -10.07
CA ALA A 49 -21.78 -10.77 -11.21
C ALA A 49 -21.53 -11.71 -12.41
N GLU A 50 -20.28 -12.01 -12.73
CA GLU A 50 -19.89 -12.98 -13.77
C GLU A 50 -20.46 -14.37 -13.49
N ALA A 51 -20.39 -14.81 -12.23
CA ALA A 51 -20.92 -16.08 -11.76
C ALA A 51 -22.43 -16.05 -11.46
N LYS A 52 -23.12 -14.92 -11.68
CA LYS A 52 -24.54 -14.71 -11.37
C LYS A 52 -24.93 -15.08 -9.93
N THR A 53 -24.01 -14.86 -8.97
CA THR A 53 -24.23 -15.11 -7.55
C THR A 53 -24.69 -13.83 -6.86
N PRO A 54 -25.96 -13.72 -6.41
CA PRO A 54 -26.41 -12.55 -5.68
C PRO A 54 -25.55 -12.33 -4.43
N THR A 55 -24.99 -11.14 -4.27
CA THR A 55 -24.02 -10.83 -3.22
C THR A 55 -24.30 -9.45 -2.63
N ASN A 56 -24.19 -9.33 -1.31
CA ASN A 56 -24.26 -8.07 -0.58
C ASN A 56 -22.94 -7.88 0.17
N ILE A 57 -22.25 -6.79 -0.12
CA ILE A 57 -20.93 -6.46 0.45
C ILE A 57 -21.11 -5.30 1.43
N THR A 58 -20.68 -5.50 2.67
CA THR A 58 -20.64 -4.46 3.70
C THR A 58 -19.19 -4.20 4.10
N VAL A 59 -18.77 -2.94 4.07
CA VAL A 59 -17.40 -2.54 4.42
C VAL A 59 -17.43 -1.69 5.68
N PHE A 60 -16.71 -2.11 6.71
CA PHE A 60 -16.56 -1.40 7.97
C PHE A 60 -15.20 -0.69 8.02
N GLU A 61 -15.20 0.61 8.25
CA GLU A 61 -13.98 1.41 8.36
C GLU A 61 -14.03 2.23 9.65
N ARG A 62 -13.00 2.08 10.48
CA ARG A 62 -12.90 2.78 11.77
C ARG A 62 -12.72 4.29 11.61
N ASN A 63 -12.10 4.72 10.52
CA ASN A 63 -11.83 6.12 10.24
C ASN A 63 -13.02 6.80 9.54
N GLY A 64 -13.02 8.13 9.56
CA GLY A 64 -13.98 8.95 8.80
C GLY A 64 -13.65 9.09 7.31
N TYR A 65 -12.77 8.26 6.75
CA TYR A 65 -12.29 8.36 5.37
C TYR A 65 -11.90 6.99 4.78
N VAL A 66 -11.86 6.91 3.45
CA VAL A 66 -11.40 5.75 2.67
C VAL A 66 -9.92 5.94 2.27
N GLY A 67 -9.19 4.83 2.14
CA GLY A 67 -7.82 4.80 1.60
C GLY A 67 -6.76 4.31 2.58
N GLY A 68 -7.08 4.19 3.87
CA GLY A 68 -6.15 3.71 4.89
C GLY A 68 -4.88 4.56 4.96
N ARG A 69 -3.73 4.02 4.52
CA ARG A 69 -2.43 4.73 4.50
C ARG A 69 -2.25 5.65 3.28
N THR A 70 -3.25 5.81 2.43
CA THR A 70 -3.26 6.81 1.36
C THR A 70 -4.28 7.88 1.70
N THR A 71 -3.80 9.08 2.03
CA THR A 71 -4.63 10.23 2.36
C THR A 71 -3.91 11.50 1.93
N THR A 72 -4.65 12.59 1.78
CA THR A 72 -4.08 13.89 1.49
C THR A 72 -4.30 14.88 2.62
N VAL A 73 -3.46 15.91 2.66
CA VAL A 73 -3.62 17.10 3.50
C VAL A 73 -3.60 18.36 2.65
N HIS A 74 -4.18 19.43 3.18
CA HIS A 74 -4.35 20.71 2.48
C HIS A 74 -3.62 21.82 3.24
N PRO A 75 -2.41 22.22 2.82
CA PRO A 75 -1.67 23.32 3.43
C PRO A 75 -2.51 24.60 3.51
N TRP A 76 -2.45 25.28 4.66
CA TRP A 76 -3.23 26.50 4.95
C TRP A 76 -4.75 26.36 4.79
N ASP A 77 -5.27 25.13 4.86
CA ASP A 77 -6.65 24.75 4.54
C ASP A 77 -7.10 25.16 3.12
N ASP A 78 -6.15 25.36 2.19
CA ASP A 78 -6.43 25.62 0.78
C ASP A 78 -6.70 24.29 0.05
N LYS A 79 -7.98 23.98 -0.17
CA LYS A 79 -8.41 22.73 -0.83
C LYS A 79 -7.94 22.59 -2.28
N THR A 80 -7.44 23.67 -2.90
CA THR A 80 -6.86 23.58 -4.25
C THR A 80 -5.46 22.97 -4.24
N VAL A 81 -4.82 22.87 -3.07
CA VAL A 81 -3.52 22.23 -2.88
C VAL A 81 -3.75 20.94 -2.09
N SER A 82 -3.47 19.81 -2.72
CA SER A 82 -3.57 18.48 -2.09
C SER A 82 -2.21 17.82 -2.09
N ILE A 83 -1.74 17.43 -0.91
CA ILE A 83 -0.43 16.81 -0.73
C ILE A 83 -0.62 15.42 -0.13
N GLU A 84 -0.05 14.40 -0.77
CA GLU A 84 -0.06 13.03 -0.24
C GLU A 84 0.61 12.97 1.12
N LEU A 85 -0.03 12.32 2.09
CA LEU A 85 0.48 12.15 3.44
C LEU A 85 1.16 10.78 3.64
N GLY A 86 0.77 9.78 2.85
CA GLY A 86 1.28 8.41 2.93
C GLY A 86 1.72 7.88 1.56
N GLY A 87 1.09 6.80 1.08
CA GLY A 87 1.43 6.16 -0.20
C GLY A 87 1.38 7.15 -1.38
N SER A 88 2.54 7.70 -1.75
CA SER A 88 2.60 8.91 -2.58
C SER A 88 2.70 8.63 -4.08
N ILE A 89 3.25 7.48 -4.48
CA ILE A 89 3.54 7.14 -5.88
C ILE A 89 3.18 5.67 -6.13
N PHE A 90 2.70 5.37 -7.33
CA PHE A 90 2.67 4.02 -7.93
C PHE A 90 3.40 4.07 -9.28
N VAL A 91 3.76 2.93 -9.86
CA VAL A 91 4.55 2.83 -11.09
C VAL A 91 3.81 2.08 -12.18
N GLN A 92 4.27 2.17 -13.43
CA GLN A 92 3.58 1.59 -14.59
C GLN A 92 3.35 0.08 -14.50
N ILE A 93 4.22 -0.65 -13.79
CA ILE A 93 4.07 -2.10 -13.55
C ILE A 93 3.05 -2.44 -12.45
N ASN A 94 2.46 -1.45 -11.78
CA ASN A 94 1.37 -1.66 -10.82
C ASN A 94 0.05 -1.82 -11.57
N HIS A 95 -0.18 -3.02 -12.10
CA HIS A 95 -1.28 -3.31 -13.03
C HIS A 95 -2.67 -2.99 -12.45
N ILE A 96 -2.92 -3.25 -11.17
CA ILE A 96 -4.23 -2.97 -10.56
C ILE A 96 -4.43 -1.46 -10.40
N MET A 97 -3.42 -0.75 -9.89
CA MET A 97 -3.49 0.70 -9.71
C MET A 97 -3.64 1.44 -11.05
N VAL A 98 -2.83 1.09 -12.06
CA VAL A 98 -2.87 1.69 -13.40
C VAL A 98 -4.19 1.40 -14.09
N LYS A 99 -4.65 0.14 -14.07
CA LYS A 99 -5.94 -0.22 -14.68
C LYS A 99 -7.10 0.51 -14.00
N ALA A 100 -7.10 0.61 -12.67
CA ALA A 100 -8.15 1.31 -11.96
C ALA A 100 -8.14 2.83 -12.25
N MET A 101 -6.96 3.44 -12.36
CA MET A 101 -6.83 4.83 -12.80
C MET A 101 -7.47 5.03 -14.19
N GLU A 102 -7.18 4.14 -15.14
CA GLU A 102 -7.74 4.18 -16.49
C GLU A 102 -9.26 3.95 -16.49
N ASP A 103 -9.73 2.88 -15.84
CA ASP A 103 -11.14 2.50 -15.75
C ASP A 103 -12.00 3.59 -15.09
N PHE A 104 -11.42 4.34 -14.15
CA PHE A 104 -12.10 5.44 -13.44
C PHE A 104 -11.82 6.82 -14.04
N ASN A 105 -11.05 6.89 -15.14
CA ASN A 105 -10.69 8.12 -15.84
C ASN A 105 -10.11 9.19 -14.90
N LEU A 106 -9.17 8.78 -14.04
CA LEU A 106 -8.48 9.66 -13.10
C LEU A 106 -7.24 10.28 -13.76
N SER A 107 -7.07 11.60 -13.61
CA SER A 107 -5.88 12.30 -14.10
C SER A 107 -4.68 12.08 -13.19
N THR A 108 -3.49 11.99 -13.79
CA THR A 108 -2.22 11.99 -13.05
C THR A 108 -1.60 13.37 -13.03
N ASN A 109 -0.95 13.74 -11.93
CA ASN A 109 -0.16 14.95 -11.84
C ASN A 109 1.18 14.65 -11.16
N ILE A 110 2.23 14.53 -11.97
CA ILE A 110 3.61 14.60 -11.48
C ILE A 110 4.15 15.96 -11.87
N ARG A 111 4.51 16.75 -10.85
CA ARG A 111 5.16 18.04 -11.04
C ARG A 111 6.66 17.82 -11.09
N ASP A 112 7.27 18.15 -12.22
CA ASP A 112 8.74 18.25 -12.32
C ASP A 112 9.19 19.57 -11.71
N PHE A 113 9.37 19.58 -10.38
CA PHE A 113 9.81 20.77 -9.66
C PHE A 113 11.26 21.13 -9.98
N ALA A 114 12.08 20.15 -10.34
CA ALA A 114 13.48 20.36 -10.68
C ALA A 114 13.61 21.21 -11.96
N GLU A 115 12.85 20.87 -13.01
CA GLU A 115 12.77 21.70 -14.21
C GLU A 115 12.12 23.07 -13.94
N GLN A 116 11.02 23.12 -13.18
CA GLN A 116 10.30 24.37 -12.89
C GLN A 116 11.13 25.37 -12.08
N LEU A 117 12.00 24.89 -11.19
CA LEU A 117 12.78 25.72 -10.27
C LEU A 117 14.25 25.87 -10.69
N ASP A 118 14.67 25.25 -11.80
CA ASP A 118 16.07 25.17 -12.24
C ASP A 118 17.01 24.65 -11.13
N LEU A 119 16.59 23.55 -10.49
CA LEU A 119 17.30 22.90 -9.38
C LEU A 119 17.73 21.48 -9.78
N PRO A 120 18.77 20.90 -9.13
CA PRO A 120 19.05 19.49 -9.28
C PRO A 120 17.84 18.65 -8.81
N ASP A 121 17.56 17.56 -9.50
CA ASP A 121 16.41 16.71 -9.22
C ASP A 121 16.63 15.92 -7.93
N LEU A 122 17.70 15.11 -7.93
CA LEU A 122 17.98 14.14 -6.88
C LEU A 122 19.39 14.31 -6.32
N GLY A 123 19.52 14.28 -5.00
CA GLY A 123 20.79 14.15 -4.28
C GLY A 123 20.77 12.96 -3.32
N VAL A 124 21.88 12.24 -3.22
CA VAL A 124 22.09 11.23 -2.16
C VAL A 124 23.09 11.77 -1.15
N TRP A 125 22.61 12.06 0.06
CA TRP A 125 23.37 12.60 1.18
C TRP A 125 23.84 11.49 2.12
N ASN A 126 25.13 11.42 2.42
CA ASN A 126 25.66 10.40 3.35
C ASN A 126 25.83 10.89 4.80
N GLY A 127 25.34 12.09 5.14
CA GLY A 127 25.61 12.73 6.43
C GLY A 127 26.77 13.74 6.40
N GLN A 128 27.61 13.72 5.36
CA GLN A 128 28.81 14.55 5.24
C GLN A 128 28.91 15.26 3.88
N GLU A 129 28.56 14.56 2.80
CA GLU A 129 28.58 15.05 1.42
C GLU A 129 27.47 14.42 0.57
N PHE A 130 27.17 15.04 -0.57
CA PHE A 130 26.36 14.41 -1.61
C PHE A 130 27.22 13.48 -2.45
N VAL A 131 27.01 12.17 -2.30
CA VAL A 131 27.74 11.16 -3.07
C VAL A 131 27.24 11.02 -4.52
N VAL A 132 26.01 11.50 -4.77
CA VAL A 132 25.35 11.53 -6.07
C VAL A 132 24.50 12.80 -6.15
N ILE A 133 24.55 13.50 -7.29
CA ILE A 133 23.62 14.56 -7.69
C ILE A 133 23.21 14.30 -9.14
N VAL A 134 21.91 14.36 -9.42
CA VAL A 134 21.30 14.16 -10.74
C VAL A 134 20.50 15.40 -11.11
N HIS A 135 20.63 15.86 -12.35
CA HIS A 135 19.84 16.98 -12.89
C HIS A 135 18.80 16.47 -13.89
N SER A 136 17.66 17.16 -13.98
CA SER A 136 16.64 16.88 -15.00
C SER A 136 17.23 17.01 -16.41
N GLY A 137 16.95 16.03 -17.28
CA GLY A 137 17.44 16.01 -18.68
C GLY A 137 18.85 15.46 -18.89
N ASP A 138 19.56 15.03 -17.84
CA ASP A 138 20.90 14.45 -17.94
C ASP A 138 20.87 13.02 -18.54
N SER A 139 21.00 12.91 -19.87
CA SER A 139 21.00 11.59 -20.51
C SER A 139 22.42 11.00 -20.64
N TRP A 140 23.30 11.59 -21.44
CA TRP A 140 24.55 10.91 -21.83
C TRP A 140 25.75 11.14 -20.89
N TRP A 141 25.89 12.35 -20.32
CA TRP A 141 26.98 12.68 -19.38
C TRP A 141 26.86 11.93 -18.05
N THR A 142 25.62 11.76 -17.59
CA THR A 142 25.33 11.02 -16.35
C THR A 142 25.49 9.53 -16.55
N ILE A 143 25.13 8.95 -17.70
CA ILE A 143 25.48 7.56 -18.04
C ILE A 143 27.00 7.37 -18.00
N GLY A 144 27.79 8.28 -18.58
CA GLY A 144 29.26 8.22 -18.55
C GLY A 144 29.85 8.29 -17.13
N LYS A 145 29.37 9.21 -16.29
CA LYS A 145 29.78 9.33 -14.87
C LYS A 145 29.37 8.10 -14.06
N MET A 146 28.16 7.59 -14.26
CA MET A 146 27.65 6.39 -13.60
C MET A 146 28.46 5.15 -14.00
N LEU A 147 28.79 4.98 -15.28
CA LEU A 147 29.66 3.91 -15.75
C LEU A 147 31.08 4.04 -15.21
N TRP A 148 31.62 5.26 -15.12
CA TRP A 148 32.96 5.48 -14.57
C TRP A 148 33.03 5.17 -13.07
N LYS A 149 32.05 5.63 -12.29
CA LYS A 149 32.01 5.43 -10.83
C LYS A 149 31.59 4.01 -10.44
N TYR A 150 30.63 3.43 -11.14
CA TYR A 150 29.96 2.18 -10.75
C TYR A 150 30.17 1.01 -11.71
N GLY A 151 30.89 1.21 -12.83
CA GLY A 151 31.05 0.19 -13.86
C GLY A 151 29.71 -0.26 -14.43
N ALA A 152 29.56 -1.55 -14.68
CA ALA A 152 28.34 -2.15 -15.21
C ALA A 152 27.24 -2.39 -14.15
N ALA A 153 27.44 -1.97 -12.89
CA ALA A 153 26.49 -2.23 -11.80
C ALA A 153 25.04 -1.75 -12.08
N PRO A 154 24.79 -0.58 -12.69
CA PRO A 154 23.43 -0.17 -13.04
C PRO A 154 22.73 -1.15 -14.01
N TYR A 155 23.44 -1.62 -15.04
CA TYR A 155 22.90 -2.57 -16.01
C TYR A 155 22.61 -3.93 -15.39
N TRP A 156 23.54 -4.44 -14.57
CA TRP A 156 23.33 -5.72 -13.87
C TRP A 156 22.19 -5.63 -12.86
N THR A 157 22.03 -4.47 -12.20
CA THR A 157 20.92 -4.23 -11.26
C THR A 157 19.59 -4.19 -11.99
N ASP A 158 19.48 -3.48 -13.13
CA ASP A 158 18.25 -3.47 -13.94
C ASP A 158 17.86 -4.88 -14.41
N ARG A 159 18.83 -5.70 -14.85
CA ARG A 159 18.58 -7.10 -15.21
C ARG A 159 18.12 -7.94 -14.02
N LEU A 160 18.77 -7.78 -12.87
CA LEU A 160 18.43 -8.50 -11.65
C LEU A 160 17.03 -8.13 -11.15
N MET A 161 16.72 -6.82 -11.16
CA MET A 161 15.40 -6.28 -10.84
C MET A 161 14.34 -6.84 -11.77
N LYS A 162 14.52 -6.76 -13.10
CA LYS A 162 13.58 -7.31 -14.09
C LYS A 162 13.36 -8.81 -13.91
N SER A 163 14.41 -9.56 -13.54
CA SER A 163 14.27 -10.98 -13.26
C SER A 163 13.45 -11.26 -12.00
N ALA A 164 13.69 -10.53 -10.90
CA ALA A 164 12.98 -10.73 -9.65
C ALA A 164 11.52 -10.24 -9.74
N VAL A 165 11.30 -9.02 -10.23
CA VAL A 165 9.97 -8.44 -10.44
C VAL A 165 9.20 -9.22 -11.50
N GLY A 166 9.85 -9.69 -12.57
CA GLY A 166 9.20 -10.51 -13.59
C GLY A 166 8.62 -11.81 -13.02
N LYS A 167 9.33 -12.48 -12.10
CA LYS A 167 8.79 -13.64 -11.37
C LYS A 167 7.58 -13.27 -10.54
N PHE A 168 7.63 -12.16 -9.81
CA PHE A 168 6.49 -11.66 -9.02
C PHE A 168 5.27 -11.40 -9.91
N LEU A 169 5.45 -10.77 -11.07
CA LEU A 169 4.35 -10.47 -11.99
C LEU A 169 3.61 -11.72 -12.49
N THR A 170 4.25 -12.90 -12.53
CA THR A 170 3.55 -14.14 -12.88
C THR A 170 2.48 -14.55 -11.86
N MET A 171 2.51 -14.02 -10.64
CA MET A 171 1.50 -14.27 -9.61
C MET A 171 0.14 -13.61 -9.90
N TYR A 172 0.04 -12.80 -10.95
CA TYR A 172 -1.21 -12.19 -11.42
C TYR A 172 -1.99 -13.09 -12.38
N ASP A 173 -1.32 -14.10 -12.96
CA ASP A 173 -1.81 -14.87 -14.09
C ASP A 173 -2.00 -16.35 -13.73
N GLU A 174 -2.88 -17.03 -14.47
CA GLU A 174 -2.98 -18.49 -14.39
C GLU A 174 -1.67 -19.15 -14.90
N PRO A 175 -1.24 -20.29 -14.32
CA PRO A 175 -1.95 -21.09 -13.32
C PRO A 175 -1.63 -20.72 -11.87
N VAL A 176 -0.86 -19.65 -11.61
CA VAL A 176 -0.46 -19.26 -10.25
C VAL A 176 -1.61 -18.56 -9.51
N PHE A 177 -2.34 -17.70 -10.21
CA PHE A 177 -3.49 -16.98 -9.67
C PHE A 177 -4.80 -17.80 -9.82
N PRO A 178 -5.70 -17.80 -8.81
CA PRO A 178 -5.49 -17.31 -7.46
C PRO A 178 -4.64 -18.27 -6.62
N TRP A 179 -3.89 -17.73 -5.68
CA TRP A 179 -3.02 -18.49 -4.80
C TRP A 179 -3.67 -18.68 -3.42
N LYS A 180 -3.76 -19.92 -2.92
CA LYS A 180 -4.32 -20.25 -1.58
C LYS A 180 -3.33 -20.06 -0.44
N SER A 181 -2.03 -20.13 -0.73
CA SER A 181 -0.95 -19.90 0.22
C SER A 181 0.08 -19.00 -0.45
N LEU A 182 0.39 -17.87 0.20
CA LEU A 182 1.41 -16.95 -0.30
C LEU A 182 2.78 -17.62 -0.31
N SER A 183 3.11 -18.37 0.74
CA SER A 183 4.36 -19.14 0.82
C SER A 183 4.54 -20.08 -0.37
N ALA A 184 3.52 -20.88 -0.69
CA ALA A 184 3.57 -21.80 -1.83
C ALA A 184 3.67 -21.06 -3.17
N ALA A 185 2.98 -19.92 -3.32
CA ALA A 185 3.05 -19.10 -4.52
C ALA A 185 4.47 -18.55 -4.73
N VAL A 186 5.06 -17.95 -3.68
CA VAL A 186 6.42 -17.39 -3.68
C VAL A 186 7.47 -18.47 -3.99
N GLU A 187 7.32 -19.66 -3.43
CA GLU A 187 8.18 -20.80 -3.75
C GLU A 187 8.03 -21.22 -5.21
N SER A 188 6.79 -21.36 -5.71
CA SER A 188 6.51 -21.83 -7.07
C SER A 188 7.07 -20.92 -8.17
N VAL A 189 7.09 -19.61 -7.94
CA VAL A 189 7.66 -18.63 -8.88
C VAL A 189 9.17 -18.44 -8.69
N GLY A 190 9.78 -19.19 -7.75
CA GLY A 190 11.22 -19.17 -7.50
C GLY A 190 11.72 -17.87 -6.87
N LEU A 191 10.94 -17.29 -5.95
CA LEU A 191 11.30 -16.08 -5.20
C LEU A 191 11.75 -16.36 -3.75
N LEU A 192 11.59 -17.59 -3.26
CA LEU A 192 11.93 -17.98 -1.89
C LEU A 192 13.39 -17.69 -1.50
N GLU A 193 14.34 -17.99 -2.40
CA GLU A 193 15.76 -17.69 -2.18
C GLU A 193 16.01 -16.18 -2.05
N VAL A 194 15.29 -15.38 -2.84
CA VAL A 194 15.46 -13.93 -2.91
C VAL A 194 14.89 -13.24 -1.67
N THR A 195 13.82 -13.76 -1.08
CA THR A 195 13.28 -13.28 0.20
C THR A 195 14.04 -13.83 1.40
N GLY A 196 14.73 -14.97 1.26
CA GLY A 196 15.45 -15.65 2.35
C GLY A 196 16.82 -15.06 2.70
N VAL A 197 17.30 -14.06 1.96
CA VAL A 197 18.61 -13.40 2.19
C VAL A 197 18.46 -11.89 2.28
N THR A 198 19.44 -11.21 2.89
CA THR A 198 19.46 -9.75 2.93
C THR A 198 19.70 -9.15 1.54
N GLY A 199 19.29 -7.90 1.34
CA GLY A 199 19.57 -7.12 0.14
C GLY A 199 21.06 -7.04 -0.13
N GLU A 200 21.87 -6.82 0.91
CA GLU A 200 23.33 -6.82 0.78
C GLU A 200 23.87 -8.16 0.27
N GLN A 201 23.41 -9.28 0.85
CA GLN A 201 23.83 -10.62 0.43
C GLN A 201 23.40 -10.92 -1.02
N TYR A 202 22.15 -10.58 -1.37
CA TYR A 202 21.60 -10.81 -2.70
C TYR A 202 22.34 -10.01 -3.78
N LEU A 203 22.60 -8.72 -3.53
CA LEU A 203 23.35 -7.86 -4.44
C LEU A 203 24.78 -8.37 -4.64
N LYS A 204 25.46 -8.74 -3.54
CA LYS A 204 26.82 -9.29 -3.58
C LYS A 204 26.89 -10.61 -4.37
N ALA A 205 25.95 -11.51 -4.14
CA ALA A 205 25.87 -12.80 -4.84
C ALA A 205 25.67 -12.63 -6.36
N ASN A 206 25.03 -11.54 -6.77
CA ASN A 206 24.76 -11.22 -8.17
C ASN A 206 25.77 -10.22 -8.78
N GLY A 207 26.93 -10.00 -8.13
CA GLY A 207 28.03 -9.21 -8.67
C GLY A 207 27.77 -7.70 -8.71
N ILE A 208 26.80 -7.19 -7.95
CA ILE A 208 26.57 -5.75 -7.84
C ILE A 208 27.59 -5.15 -6.86
N GLY A 209 28.36 -4.17 -7.33
CA GLY A 209 29.44 -3.57 -6.57
C GLY A 209 28.97 -2.74 -5.38
N GLN A 210 29.71 -2.80 -4.27
CA GLN A 210 29.36 -2.17 -3.00
C GLN A 210 29.10 -0.65 -3.11
N ALA A 211 29.85 0.06 -3.95
CA ALA A 211 29.64 1.49 -4.15
C ALA A 211 28.25 1.81 -4.72
N PHE A 212 27.80 1.09 -5.74
CA PHE A 212 26.45 1.28 -6.31
C PHE A 212 25.36 0.83 -5.32
N SER A 213 25.59 -0.29 -4.64
CA SER A 213 24.68 -0.77 -3.59
C SER A 213 24.49 0.29 -2.49
N LYS A 214 25.56 0.88 -1.98
CA LYS A 214 25.48 1.89 -0.90
C LYS A 214 24.98 3.25 -1.38
N ASP A 215 25.44 3.73 -2.53
CA ASP A 215 25.14 5.09 -2.98
C ASP A 215 23.77 5.22 -3.63
N ILE A 216 23.25 4.16 -4.26
CA ILE A 216 21.99 4.22 -5.02
C ILE A 216 20.94 3.29 -4.42
N ILE A 217 21.24 2.01 -4.32
CA ILE A 217 20.22 1.01 -3.94
C ILE A 217 19.79 1.22 -2.49
N GLN A 218 20.73 1.43 -1.57
CA GLN A 218 20.43 1.72 -0.16
C GLN A 218 19.67 3.03 0.02
N ALA A 219 19.97 4.06 -0.78
CA ALA A 219 19.20 5.29 -0.75
C ALA A 219 17.73 5.04 -1.11
N SER A 220 17.49 4.17 -2.10
CA SER A 220 16.14 3.74 -2.48
C SER A 220 15.44 2.90 -1.39
N THR A 221 16.12 1.91 -0.80
CA THR A 221 15.52 1.11 0.28
C THR A 221 15.22 1.95 1.54
N ARG A 222 16.03 2.97 1.80
CA ARG A 222 15.83 3.88 2.94
C ARG A 222 14.64 4.81 2.75
N VAL A 223 14.43 5.37 1.56
CA VAL A 223 13.25 6.22 1.32
C VAL A 223 11.95 5.42 1.24
N ASN A 224 11.99 4.23 0.64
CA ASN A 224 10.79 3.40 0.48
C ASN A 224 10.44 2.64 1.77
N TYR A 225 11.45 2.06 2.44
CA TYR A 225 11.25 1.11 3.56
C TYR A 225 12.01 1.45 4.84
N ALA A 226 12.59 2.65 4.96
CA ALA A 226 13.35 3.07 6.15
C ALA A 226 14.43 2.05 6.58
N SER A 227 14.95 1.28 5.62
CA SER A 227 15.76 0.09 5.88
C SER A 227 17.09 0.14 5.14
N ASN A 228 18.16 -0.21 5.84
CA ASN A 228 19.48 -0.41 5.25
C ASN A 228 19.59 -1.82 4.64
N LEU A 229 20.48 -1.99 3.65
CA LEU A 229 20.61 -3.24 2.89
C LEU A 229 20.84 -4.52 3.72
N PRO A 230 21.51 -4.50 4.89
CA PRO A 230 21.63 -5.68 5.74
C PRO A 230 20.35 -6.11 6.46
N TYR A 231 19.30 -5.28 6.46
CA TYR A 231 18.07 -5.48 7.25
C TYR A 231 16.79 -5.54 6.41
N ILE A 232 16.92 -5.54 5.08
CA ILE A 232 15.83 -5.68 4.12
C ILE A 232 16.10 -6.91 3.27
N HIS A 233 15.10 -7.68 2.88
CA HIS A 233 15.30 -8.86 2.05
C HIS A 233 15.60 -8.51 0.58
N GLY A 234 16.17 -9.47 -0.14
CA GLY A 234 16.61 -9.29 -1.52
C GLY A 234 15.50 -8.85 -2.48
N LEU A 235 14.28 -9.37 -2.29
CA LEU A 235 13.17 -9.03 -3.19
C LEU A 235 12.73 -7.56 -3.06
N GLU A 236 12.50 -7.07 -1.84
CA GLU A 236 12.10 -5.69 -1.61
C GLU A 236 13.20 -4.72 -2.05
N THR A 237 14.46 -5.13 -1.89
CA THR A 237 15.61 -4.40 -2.45
C THR A 237 15.48 -4.21 -3.97
N MET A 238 14.98 -5.21 -4.70
CA MET A 238 14.75 -5.12 -6.15
C MET A 238 13.49 -4.32 -6.50
N VAL A 239 12.43 -4.44 -5.70
CA VAL A 239 11.21 -3.63 -5.87
C VAL A 239 11.53 -2.14 -5.75
N CYS A 240 12.43 -1.74 -4.83
CA CYS A 240 12.93 -0.38 -4.71
C CYS A 240 13.64 0.15 -5.97
N MET A 241 14.08 -0.73 -6.88
CA MET A 241 14.72 -0.35 -8.14
C MET A 241 13.76 -0.34 -9.33
N ALA A 242 12.48 -0.69 -9.13
CA ALA A 242 11.46 -0.73 -10.17
C ALA A 242 10.69 0.60 -10.25
N THR A 243 11.40 1.70 -10.50
CA THR A 243 10.86 3.08 -10.39
C THR A 243 10.26 3.64 -11.69
N ASN A 244 10.28 2.88 -12.78
CA ASN A 244 9.89 3.36 -14.10
C ASN A 244 8.41 3.71 -14.19
N GLY A 245 8.12 4.89 -14.76
CA GLY A 245 6.76 5.36 -14.97
C GLY A 245 6.03 5.62 -13.66
N ALA A 246 6.71 6.25 -12.70
CA ALA A 246 6.08 6.79 -11.50
C ALA A 246 4.85 7.63 -11.89
N MET A 247 3.79 7.53 -11.08
CA MET A 247 2.49 8.16 -11.26
C MET A 247 1.92 8.56 -9.90
N GLN A 248 1.11 9.61 -9.89
CA GLN A 248 0.34 10.07 -8.73
C GLN A 248 -0.99 10.64 -9.24
N ILE A 249 -2.10 10.29 -8.60
CA ILE A 249 -3.42 10.83 -8.95
C ILE A 249 -3.54 12.28 -8.51
N GLU A 250 -4.05 13.14 -9.40
CA GLU A 250 -4.39 14.51 -9.06
C GLU A 250 -5.44 14.55 -7.94
N GLY A 251 -5.13 15.23 -6.83
CA GLY A 251 -6.01 15.27 -5.65
C GLY A 251 -5.86 14.09 -4.69
N GLY A 252 -5.13 13.03 -5.10
CA GLY A 252 -4.67 11.96 -4.23
C GLY A 252 -5.07 10.54 -4.66
N ASN A 253 -4.18 9.58 -4.40
CA ASN A 253 -4.26 8.17 -4.74
C ASN A 253 -5.42 7.45 -4.05
N TRP A 254 -5.88 7.96 -2.90
CA TRP A 254 -7.03 7.42 -2.17
C TRP A 254 -8.32 7.38 -3.02
N GLN A 255 -8.40 8.23 -4.05
CA GLN A 255 -9.53 8.26 -4.97
C GLN A 255 -9.72 6.93 -5.72
N ILE A 256 -8.64 6.21 -6.03
CA ILE A 256 -8.74 4.87 -6.65
C ILE A 256 -9.58 3.95 -5.75
N PHE A 257 -9.29 3.93 -4.46
CA PHE A 257 -9.97 3.05 -3.50
C PHE A 257 -11.41 3.50 -3.21
N ALA A 258 -11.67 4.81 -3.22
CA ALA A 258 -13.03 5.34 -3.13
C ALA A 258 -13.87 4.95 -4.35
N HIS A 259 -13.30 5.02 -5.55
CA HIS A 259 -13.97 4.60 -6.78
C HIS A 259 -14.19 3.08 -6.86
N MET A 260 -13.25 2.27 -6.38
CA MET A 260 -13.43 0.83 -6.23
C MET A 260 -14.65 0.48 -5.38
N LEU A 261 -14.77 1.08 -4.18
CA LEU A 261 -15.91 0.87 -3.29
C LEU A 261 -17.23 1.37 -3.89
N LYS A 262 -17.21 2.55 -4.52
CA LYS A 262 -18.40 3.10 -5.17
C LYS A 262 -18.88 2.17 -6.29
N THR A 263 -17.96 1.66 -7.10
CA THR A 263 -18.27 0.79 -8.25
C THR A 263 -18.71 -0.60 -7.80
N SER A 264 -18.22 -1.08 -6.65
CA SER A 264 -18.64 -2.39 -6.11
C SER A 264 -20.10 -2.41 -5.65
N GLY A 265 -20.75 -1.26 -5.48
CA GLY A 265 -22.09 -1.16 -4.90
C GLY A 265 -22.16 -1.59 -3.43
N GLY A 266 -21.02 -1.65 -2.74
CA GLY A 266 -20.94 -2.07 -1.34
C GLY A 266 -21.48 -1.02 -0.38
N ASN A 267 -22.05 -1.47 0.74
CA ASN A 267 -22.50 -0.60 1.84
C ASN A 267 -21.31 -0.24 2.72
N VAL A 268 -20.79 0.98 2.57
CA VAL A 268 -19.61 1.46 3.32
C VAL A 268 -20.04 2.20 4.59
N HIS A 269 -19.60 1.70 5.74
CA HIS A 269 -19.81 2.28 7.06
C HIS A 269 -18.50 2.87 7.59
N LEU A 270 -18.33 4.20 7.44
CA LEU A 270 -17.22 4.95 8.03
C LEU A 270 -17.46 5.18 9.53
N ASN A 271 -16.42 5.55 10.27
CA ASN A 271 -16.44 5.72 11.74
C ASN A 271 -17.02 4.51 12.49
N THR A 272 -16.88 3.32 11.93
CA THR A 272 -17.49 2.09 12.43
C THR A 272 -16.40 1.06 12.68
N SER A 273 -15.89 1.04 13.93
CA SER A 273 -14.96 0.03 14.39
C SER A 273 -15.70 -1.29 14.66
N VAL A 274 -15.13 -2.40 14.19
CA VAL A 274 -15.55 -3.75 14.61
C VAL A 274 -14.78 -4.14 15.86
N SER A 275 -15.48 -4.61 16.88
CA SER A 275 -14.89 -5.05 18.15
C SER A 275 -14.86 -6.56 18.32
N HIS A 276 -15.81 -7.27 17.70
CA HIS A 276 -15.95 -8.71 17.88
C HIS A 276 -16.43 -9.43 16.62
N ILE A 277 -15.82 -10.56 16.31
CA ILE A 277 -16.27 -11.54 15.31
C ILE A 277 -16.55 -12.85 16.05
N SER A 278 -17.77 -13.35 15.93
CA SER A 278 -18.17 -14.62 16.53
C SER A 278 -18.57 -15.63 15.46
N LYS A 279 -17.90 -16.78 15.40
CA LYS A 279 -18.30 -17.88 14.51
C LYS A 279 -19.52 -18.59 15.08
N GLN A 280 -20.56 -18.73 14.27
CA GLN A 280 -21.81 -19.38 14.64
C GLN A 280 -21.78 -20.87 14.31
N ALA A 281 -22.70 -21.63 14.91
CA ALA A 281 -22.79 -23.08 14.72
C ALA A 281 -23.14 -23.50 13.28
N ASP A 282 -23.76 -22.61 12.50
CA ASP A 282 -24.08 -22.83 11.08
C ASP A 282 -22.93 -22.46 10.13
N GLY A 283 -21.77 -22.07 10.68
CA GLY A 283 -20.58 -21.66 9.92
C GLY A 283 -20.54 -20.17 9.58
N SER A 284 -21.63 -19.43 9.76
CA SER A 284 -21.65 -17.98 9.52
C SER A 284 -20.90 -17.20 10.61
N TYR A 285 -20.64 -15.92 10.36
CA TYR A 285 -20.01 -15.01 11.30
C TYR A 285 -20.97 -13.92 11.74
N LYS A 286 -21.07 -13.71 13.05
CA LYS A 286 -21.72 -12.55 13.64
C LYS A 286 -20.67 -11.49 13.97
N ILE A 287 -20.79 -10.33 13.34
CA ILE A 287 -19.94 -9.17 13.57
C ILE A 287 -20.62 -8.22 14.54
N THR A 288 -19.88 -7.71 15.52
CA THR A 288 -20.34 -6.69 16.47
C THR A 288 -19.46 -5.45 16.35
N THR A 289 -20.08 -4.29 16.16
CA THR A 289 -19.38 -3.01 16.14
C THR A 289 -19.11 -2.52 17.56
N SER A 290 -18.19 -1.57 17.73
CA SER A 290 -17.95 -0.92 19.03
C SER A 290 -19.19 -0.17 19.56
N GLY A 291 -20.14 0.17 18.69
CA GLY A 291 -21.45 0.72 19.07
C GLY A 291 -22.47 -0.32 19.56
N GLY A 292 -22.14 -1.61 19.49
CA GLY A 292 -23.01 -2.72 19.91
C GLY A 292 -23.97 -3.23 18.83
N GLU A 293 -23.90 -2.67 17.61
CA GLU A 293 -24.69 -3.16 16.48
C GLU A 293 -24.15 -4.51 16.00
N THR A 294 -25.06 -5.42 15.63
CA THR A 294 -24.69 -6.76 15.20
C THR A 294 -25.24 -7.09 13.82
N SER A 295 -24.46 -7.79 13.00
CA SER A 295 -24.87 -8.25 11.66
C SER A 295 -24.24 -9.62 11.35
N SER A 296 -24.89 -10.42 10.51
CA SER A 296 -24.44 -11.78 10.17
C SER A 296 -23.95 -11.86 8.73
N PHE A 297 -22.86 -12.59 8.51
CA PHE A 297 -22.16 -12.69 7.24
C PHE A 297 -21.74 -14.13 6.96
N ASP A 298 -21.73 -14.53 5.70
CA ASP A 298 -21.22 -15.82 5.23
C ASP A 298 -19.69 -15.80 5.15
N GLU A 299 -19.11 -14.67 4.73
CA GLU A 299 -17.67 -14.48 4.58
C GLU A 299 -17.22 -13.21 5.31
N VAL A 300 -16.03 -13.22 5.91
CA VAL A 300 -15.40 -12.06 6.52
C VAL A 300 -13.99 -11.88 5.98
N ILE A 301 -13.68 -10.69 5.47
CA ILE A 301 -12.36 -10.32 4.97
C ILE A 301 -11.73 -9.30 5.92
N LEU A 302 -10.65 -9.70 6.58
CA LEU A 302 -9.80 -8.83 7.39
C LEU A 302 -8.81 -8.09 6.47
N ALA A 303 -9.09 -6.80 6.25
CA ALA A 303 -8.34 -5.90 5.38
C ALA A 303 -7.50 -4.86 6.13
N SER A 304 -7.10 -5.20 7.34
CA SER A 304 -6.13 -4.45 8.14
C SER A 304 -5.25 -5.40 8.96
N PRO A 305 -4.02 -5.00 9.35
CA PRO A 305 -3.16 -5.85 10.16
C PRO A 305 -3.85 -6.20 11.50
N LEU A 306 -3.98 -7.50 11.80
CA LEU A 306 -4.76 -7.96 12.95
C LEU A 306 -4.23 -7.40 14.27
N GLN A 307 -2.90 -7.31 14.41
CA GLN A 307 -2.22 -6.76 15.59
C GLN A 307 -2.58 -5.30 15.94
N TYR A 308 -3.21 -4.55 15.02
CA TYR A 308 -3.65 -3.16 15.25
C TYR A 308 -5.17 -2.99 15.23
N SER A 309 -5.92 -4.09 15.33
CA SER A 309 -7.38 -4.07 15.19
C SER A 309 -8.13 -3.98 16.52
N ASP A 310 -7.51 -4.36 17.64
CA ASP A 310 -8.17 -4.59 18.95
C ASP A 310 -9.39 -5.56 18.85
N LEU A 311 -9.44 -6.35 17.78
CA LEU A 311 -10.53 -7.23 17.43
C LEU A 311 -10.45 -8.53 18.21
N ILE A 312 -11.58 -8.94 18.80
CA ILE A 312 -11.72 -10.25 19.42
C ILE A 312 -12.39 -11.20 18.41
N ILE A 313 -11.78 -12.36 18.16
CA ILE A 313 -12.34 -13.41 17.31
C ILE A 313 -12.62 -14.63 18.19
N ASP A 314 -13.89 -15.05 18.26
CA ASP A 314 -14.35 -16.16 19.11
C ASP A 314 -15.19 -17.20 18.34
N PRO A 315 -14.85 -18.49 18.38
CA PRO A 315 -13.61 -19.05 18.91
C PRO A 315 -12.39 -18.50 18.15
N ALA A 316 -11.20 -18.68 18.73
CA ALA A 316 -9.96 -18.36 18.05
C ALA A 316 -9.90 -19.06 16.67
N PRO A 317 -9.46 -18.36 15.62
CA PRO A 317 -9.35 -18.95 14.28
C PRO A 317 -8.31 -20.07 14.24
N LYS A 318 -8.37 -20.94 13.23
CA LYS A 318 -7.41 -22.05 13.05
C LYS A 318 -5.98 -21.55 12.90
N HIS A 319 -5.81 -20.41 12.24
CA HIS A 319 -4.54 -19.71 12.09
C HIS A 319 -4.66 -18.28 12.65
N ILE A 320 -3.75 -17.92 13.54
CA ILE A 320 -3.60 -16.56 14.06
C ILE A 320 -2.37 -15.98 13.38
N PRO A 321 -2.49 -14.86 12.64
CA PRO A 321 -1.35 -14.20 12.02
C PRO A 321 -0.26 -13.85 13.04
N ASP A 322 0.99 -13.99 12.64
CA ASP A 322 2.13 -13.61 13.49
C ASP A 322 2.14 -12.09 13.76
N GLU A 323 2.53 -11.70 14.97
CA GLU A 323 2.86 -10.30 15.26
C GLU A 323 4.21 -9.95 14.65
N ILE A 324 4.22 -8.95 13.77
CA ILE A 324 5.42 -8.50 13.06
C ILE A 324 5.74 -7.04 13.38
N PRO A 325 7.03 -6.67 13.48
CA PRO A 325 7.40 -5.29 13.73
C PRO A 325 7.07 -4.42 12.51
N TYR A 326 6.37 -3.31 12.72
CA TYR A 326 6.17 -2.28 11.69
C TYR A 326 7.13 -1.12 11.87
N THR A 327 7.55 -0.55 10.75
CA THR A 327 8.29 0.71 10.73
C THR A 327 7.41 1.83 11.27
N LYS A 328 7.82 2.39 12.41
CA LYS A 328 7.27 3.64 12.93
C LYS A 328 7.92 4.81 12.20
N LEU A 329 7.29 5.28 11.13
CA LEU A 329 7.80 6.36 10.30
C LEU A 329 7.21 7.70 10.75
N TYR A 330 8.05 8.70 10.97
CA TYR A 330 7.62 10.06 11.19
C TYR A 330 7.61 10.80 9.85
N THR A 331 6.42 11.23 9.44
CA THR A 331 6.21 12.09 8.27
C THR A 331 5.97 13.51 8.74
N THR A 332 6.81 14.45 8.33
CA THR A 332 6.60 15.87 8.56
C THR A 332 6.40 16.57 7.23
N LEU A 333 5.27 17.24 7.07
CA LEU A 333 5.00 18.14 5.96
C LEU A 333 5.06 19.57 6.48
N PHE A 334 5.74 20.47 5.80
CA PHE A 334 5.78 21.86 6.23
C PHE A 334 5.90 22.81 5.04
N ALA A 335 5.42 24.03 5.22
CA ALA A 335 5.48 25.08 4.21
C ALA A 335 6.37 26.24 4.65
N THR A 336 7.19 26.76 3.73
CA THR A 336 8.18 27.79 4.01
C THR A 336 8.48 28.64 2.77
N PRO A 337 8.81 29.94 2.92
CA PRO A 337 9.30 30.74 1.80
C PRO A 337 10.74 30.40 1.40
N PHE A 338 11.46 29.56 2.15
CA PHE A 338 12.88 29.28 1.92
C PHE A 338 13.12 28.01 1.08
N GLN A 339 14.15 28.07 0.24
CA GLN A 339 14.83 26.87 -0.23
C GLN A 339 15.70 26.29 0.89
N LEU A 340 16.07 25.02 0.78
CA LEU A 340 16.98 24.40 1.75
C LEU A 340 18.35 25.10 1.75
N SER A 341 18.91 25.26 2.94
CA SER A 341 20.20 25.91 3.17
C SER A 341 21.35 25.06 2.63
N GLN A 342 22.20 25.67 1.79
CA GLN A 342 23.43 25.04 1.29
C GLN A 342 24.37 24.65 2.44
N ALA A 343 24.48 25.50 3.46
CA ALA A 343 25.34 25.27 4.61
C ALA A 343 24.91 24.03 5.42
N ALA A 344 23.62 23.70 5.42
CA ALA A 344 23.10 22.52 6.12
C ALA A 344 23.64 21.20 5.53
N PHE A 345 24.04 21.22 4.26
CA PHE A 345 24.54 20.09 3.49
C PHE A 345 25.99 20.28 3.02
N ASN A 346 26.76 21.13 3.69
CA ASN A 346 28.17 21.41 3.38
C ASN A 346 28.40 21.83 1.90
N LEU A 347 27.43 22.50 1.30
CA LEU A 347 27.53 23.02 -0.07
C LEU A 347 28.00 24.47 -0.08
N ASP A 348 28.74 24.83 -1.12
CA ASP A 348 29.08 26.23 -1.41
C ASP A 348 27.83 27.06 -1.71
N VAL A 349 27.88 28.36 -1.44
CA VAL A 349 26.76 29.31 -1.64
C VAL A 349 26.22 29.31 -3.09
N LYS A 350 27.02 28.88 -4.07
CA LYS A 350 26.63 28.81 -5.49
C LYS A 350 26.04 27.47 -5.91
N SER A 351 26.11 26.45 -5.06
CA SER A 351 25.66 25.10 -5.37
C SER A 351 24.25 24.90 -4.81
N PRO A 352 23.21 24.80 -5.68
CA PRO A 352 21.85 24.60 -5.21
C PRO A 352 21.70 23.24 -4.52
N VAL A 353 20.83 23.19 -3.50
CA VAL A 353 20.42 21.94 -2.88
C VAL A 353 19.40 21.24 -3.79
N PRO A 354 19.50 19.92 -4.04
CA PRO A 354 18.53 19.18 -4.85
C PRO A 354 17.09 19.24 -4.31
N THR A 355 16.10 19.17 -5.20
CA THR A 355 14.67 19.18 -4.82
C THR A 355 14.27 17.94 -4.02
N THR A 356 14.95 16.82 -4.25
CA THR A 356 14.80 15.57 -3.51
C THR A 356 16.16 15.14 -2.94
N ILE A 357 16.23 14.99 -1.63
CA ILE A 357 17.38 14.48 -0.90
C ILE A 357 17.01 13.11 -0.35
N LEU A 358 17.73 12.08 -0.76
CA LEU A 358 17.72 10.76 -0.13
C LEU A 358 18.96 10.60 0.73
N THR A 359 18.95 9.64 1.64
CA THR A 359 20.10 9.40 2.53
C THR A 359 20.74 8.03 2.30
N THR A 360 22.05 7.97 2.51
CA THR A 360 22.79 6.74 2.76
C THR A 360 23.71 6.93 3.97
N LEU A 361 24.50 5.93 4.33
CA LEU A 361 25.42 6.01 5.47
C LEU A 361 26.83 6.42 5.01
N PRO A 362 27.56 7.19 5.82
CA PRO A 362 28.94 7.53 5.52
C PRO A 362 29.83 6.28 5.60
N PRO A 363 30.91 6.18 4.80
CA PRO A 363 31.67 4.93 4.65
C PRO A 363 32.23 4.34 5.95
N SER A 364 32.55 5.18 6.93
CA SER A 364 33.12 4.81 8.23
C SER A 364 32.09 4.38 9.27
N GLU A 365 30.80 4.59 9.02
CA GLU A 365 29.74 4.27 9.98
C GLU A 365 29.38 2.78 9.94
N GLN A 366 29.24 2.18 11.12
CA GLN A 366 28.68 0.85 11.25
C GLN A 366 27.19 0.88 10.89
N VAL A 367 26.78 0.02 9.97
CA VAL A 367 25.37 -0.07 9.58
C VAL A 367 24.55 -0.56 10.77
N VAL A 368 23.55 0.24 11.15
CA VAL A 368 22.59 -0.09 12.20
C VAL A 368 21.20 -0.32 11.59
N ASP A 369 20.33 -0.92 12.37
CA ASP A 369 18.92 -1.01 12.02
C ASP A 369 18.18 0.31 12.33
N GLY A 370 18.39 1.31 11.47
CA GLY A 370 17.80 2.64 11.61
C GLY A 370 18.41 3.68 10.67
N ALA A 371 18.13 4.95 10.93
CA ALA A 371 18.57 6.04 10.07
C ALA A 371 20.09 6.29 10.09
N GLY A 372 20.80 5.92 11.17
CA GLY A 372 22.22 6.25 11.34
C GLY A 372 22.48 7.75 11.49
N SER A 373 23.72 8.19 11.26
CA SER A 373 24.12 9.60 11.45
C SER A 373 23.37 10.64 10.61
N PRO A 374 22.86 10.37 9.37
CA PRO A 374 22.02 11.33 8.67
C PRO A 374 20.74 11.71 9.43
N ASN A 375 20.22 10.82 10.27
CA ASN A 375 19.05 11.02 11.14
C ASN A 375 17.73 11.40 10.42
N PHE A 376 17.65 11.24 9.10
CA PHE A 376 16.42 11.24 8.30
C PHE A 376 16.58 10.27 7.13
N TYR A 377 15.48 9.95 6.45
CA TYR A 377 15.45 9.06 5.28
C TYR A 377 15.38 9.85 3.98
N SER A 378 14.51 10.87 3.93
CA SER A 378 14.42 11.79 2.80
C SER A 378 13.89 13.18 3.18
N ILE A 379 14.20 14.18 2.34
CA ILE A 379 13.58 15.51 2.30
C ILE A 379 13.25 15.81 0.85
N SER A 380 12.01 16.15 0.52
CA SER A 380 11.59 16.42 -0.86
C SER A 380 10.60 17.56 -0.97
N ILE A 381 10.73 18.41 -1.99
CA ILE A 381 9.65 19.34 -2.39
C ILE A 381 8.50 18.51 -2.96
N THR A 382 7.33 18.57 -2.32
CA THR A 382 6.12 17.84 -2.73
C THR A 382 5.02 18.76 -3.25
N GLY A 383 5.21 20.07 -3.15
CA GLY A 383 4.22 21.08 -3.51
C GLY A 383 4.78 22.49 -3.49
N THR A 384 4.06 23.40 -4.12
CA THR A 384 4.23 24.85 -3.95
C THR A 384 2.85 25.50 -3.92
N GLY A 385 2.74 26.66 -3.29
CA GLY A 385 1.47 27.37 -3.21
C GLY A 385 1.61 28.79 -2.67
N VAL A 386 0.50 29.52 -2.63
CA VAL A 386 0.46 30.87 -2.07
C VAL A 386 -0.15 30.81 -0.68
N ASN A 387 0.65 31.14 0.33
CA ASN A 387 0.16 31.35 1.68
C ASN A 387 -0.61 32.68 1.73
N LYS A 388 -1.94 32.58 1.64
CA LYS A 388 -2.86 33.73 1.74
C LYS A 388 -3.10 34.20 3.18
N ARG A 389 -2.63 33.44 4.18
CA ARG A 389 -2.74 33.78 5.61
C ARG A 389 -1.60 34.69 6.06
N ALA A 390 -0.46 34.65 5.36
CA ALA A 390 0.63 35.61 5.54
C ALA A 390 0.21 37.03 5.13
N SER A 391 0.82 38.03 5.77
CA SER A 391 0.64 39.45 5.46
C SER A 391 2.02 40.11 5.20
N PRO A 392 2.39 40.39 3.93
CA PRO A 392 1.62 40.12 2.71
C PRO A 392 1.57 38.63 2.34
N ALA A 393 0.59 38.25 1.51
CA ALA A 393 0.53 36.91 0.94
C ALA A 393 1.81 36.62 0.13
N ARG A 394 2.33 35.39 0.25
CA ARG A 394 3.62 35.02 -0.34
C ARG A 394 3.62 33.59 -0.89
N HIS A 395 4.47 33.35 -1.88
CA HIS A 395 4.69 32.01 -2.42
C HIS A 395 5.59 31.20 -1.49
N GLU A 396 5.28 29.92 -1.31
CA GLU A 396 6.00 29.03 -0.41
C GLU A 396 6.14 27.63 -1.00
N TYR A 397 7.24 26.97 -0.64
CA TYR A 397 7.54 25.57 -0.92
C TYR A 397 6.90 24.70 0.15
N ILE A 398 6.42 23.52 -0.24
CA ILE A 398 5.91 22.50 0.68
C ILE A 398 6.86 21.32 0.63
N TYR A 399 7.54 21.06 1.74
CA TYR A 399 8.47 19.96 1.90
C TYR A 399 7.82 18.79 2.64
N LYS A 400 8.27 17.58 2.30
CA LYS A 400 8.00 16.34 3.02
C LYS A 400 9.30 15.77 3.55
N ILE A 401 9.30 15.34 4.81
CA ILE A 401 10.41 14.69 5.48
C ILE A 401 9.96 13.34 6.01
N PHE A 402 10.73 12.31 5.71
CA PHE A 402 10.64 11.01 6.38
C PHE A 402 11.81 10.85 7.34
N SER A 403 11.54 10.56 8.61
CA SER A 403 12.54 10.48 9.68
C SER A 403 12.23 9.38 10.69
N PRO A 404 13.24 8.92 11.46
CA PRO A 404 13.03 7.93 12.55
C PRO A 404 12.35 8.54 13.78
N SER A 405 12.36 9.86 13.91
CA SER A 405 11.80 10.62 15.03
C SER A 405 11.13 11.90 14.54
N ARG A 406 10.35 12.53 15.42
CA ARG A 406 9.71 13.82 15.14
C ARG A 406 10.76 14.90 14.87
N VAL A 407 10.55 15.66 13.80
CA VAL A 407 11.38 16.83 13.45
C VAL A 407 11.09 17.97 14.42
N ASN A 408 12.13 18.69 14.87
CA ASN A 408 12.03 19.77 15.84
C ASN A 408 12.60 21.09 15.30
N ALA A 409 12.50 22.15 16.11
CA ALA A 409 13.01 23.48 15.81
C ALA A 409 14.50 23.49 15.44
N THR A 410 15.35 22.71 16.13
CA THR A 410 16.78 22.63 15.83
C THR A 410 17.02 22.08 14.43
N PHE A 411 16.33 21.01 14.06
CA PHE A 411 16.44 20.40 12.74
C PHE A 411 15.95 21.34 11.64
N LEU A 412 14.76 21.95 11.82
CA LEU A 412 14.20 22.91 10.86
C LEU A 412 15.09 24.14 10.71
N SER A 413 15.59 24.68 11.82
CA SER A 413 16.49 25.85 11.79
C SER A 413 17.76 25.55 11.01
N HIS A 414 18.33 24.36 11.22
CA HIS A 414 19.52 23.90 10.50
C HIS A 414 19.28 23.81 9.00
N ILE A 415 18.25 23.06 8.57
CA ILE A 415 18.00 22.82 7.14
C ILE A 415 17.51 24.06 6.39
N LEU A 416 16.88 25.02 7.07
CA LEU A 416 16.42 26.27 6.47
C LEU A 416 17.46 27.39 6.56
N GLY A 417 18.45 27.29 7.46
CA GLY A 417 19.41 28.36 7.71
C GLY A 417 18.76 29.62 8.31
N ALA A 418 17.60 29.48 8.94
CA ALA A 418 16.82 30.54 9.56
C ALA A 418 16.29 30.05 10.91
N GLU A 419 16.18 30.93 11.90
CA GLU A 419 15.71 30.54 13.24
C GLU A 419 14.22 30.13 13.18
N VAL A 420 13.92 28.91 13.64
CA VAL A 420 12.56 28.39 13.81
C VAL A 420 12.36 28.16 15.30
N SER A 421 11.34 28.75 15.89
CA SER A 421 11.03 28.55 17.32
C SER A 421 10.38 27.19 17.58
N ASP A 422 10.37 26.73 18.84
CA ASP A 422 9.67 25.48 19.21
C ASP A 422 8.16 25.56 18.95
N GLU A 423 7.53 26.72 19.17
CA GLU A 423 6.10 26.93 18.90
C GLU A 423 5.81 26.86 17.40
N GLU A 424 6.68 27.48 16.60
CA GLU A 424 6.59 27.45 15.15
C GLU A 424 6.86 26.06 14.56
N ALA A 425 7.81 25.30 15.13
CA ALA A 425 8.08 23.92 14.74
C ALA A 425 6.97 22.94 15.16
N GLU A 426 6.11 23.33 16.10
CA GLU A 426 4.98 22.50 16.55
C GLU A 426 3.69 22.83 15.80
N HIS A 427 3.45 24.11 15.53
CA HIS A 427 2.15 24.61 15.08
C HIS A 427 2.20 25.40 13.76
N GLY A 428 3.38 25.86 13.35
CA GLY A 428 3.56 26.82 12.27
C GLY A 428 3.07 28.21 12.64
N GLU A 429 3.62 29.24 12.01
CA GLU A 429 3.21 30.62 12.21
C GLU A 429 2.97 31.29 10.85
N ALA A 430 1.76 31.81 10.59
CA ALA A 430 1.38 32.30 9.27
C ALA A 430 2.40 33.27 8.61
N ASN A 431 3.10 34.09 9.41
CA ASN A 431 4.16 35.01 8.95
C ASN A 431 5.60 34.52 9.22
N GLY A 432 5.78 33.42 9.95
CA GLY A 432 7.08 32.86 10.34
C GLY A 432 7.86 32.22 9.18
N ASN A 433 8.99 31.64 9.50
CA ASN A 433 9.86 30.90 8.59
C ASN A 433 9.28 29.52 8.20
N VAL A 434 8.43 28.94 9.04
CA VAL A 434 7.58 27.77 8.78
C VAL A 434 6.13 28.18 9.01
N SER A 435 5.38 28.36 7.93
CA SER A 435 4.05 28.95 8.01
C SER A 435 2.92 27.96 8.32
N TRP A 436 3.19 26.70 8.05
CA TRP A 436 2.29 25.58 8.24
C TRP A 436 3.12 24.33 8.43
N ILE A 437 2.73 23.48 9.36
CA ILE A 437 3.38 22.21 9.62
C ILE A 437 2.35 21.16 9.99
N HIS A 438 2.58 19.93 9.56
CA HIS A 438 1.76 18.77 9.85
C HIS A 438 2.64 17.57 10.13
N HIS A 439 2.48 16.99 11.32
CA HIS A 439 3.19 15.80 11.74
C HIS A 439 2.26 14.60 11.75
N LYS A 440 2.70 13.50 11.13
CA LYS A 440 1.99 12.22 11.11
C LYS A 440 2.95 11.10 11.46
N ILE A 441 2.51 10.23 12.36
CA ILE A 441 3.17 8.96 12.64
C ILE A 441 2.41 7.86 11.92
N TRP A 442 3.14 7.05 11.15
CA TRP A 442 2.62 5.87 10.49
C TRP A 442 3.28 4.62 11.06
N HIS A 443 2.47 3.57 11.26
CA HIS A 443 2.97 2.19 11.17
C HIS A 443 2.91 1.81 9.69
N SER A 444 3.93 2.23 8.94
CA SER A 444 3.83 2.35 7.48
C SER A 444 3.76 1.00 6.78
N TYR A 445 4.61 0.06 7.18
CA TYR A 445 4.79 -1.26 6.59
C TYR A 445 5.59 -2.13 7.58
N PRO A 446 5.52 -3.47 7.46
CA PRO A 446 6.39 -4.37 8.20
C PRO A 446 7.88 -4.08 8.00
N ARG A 447 8.70 -4.55 8.93
CA ARG A 447 10.13 -4.69 8.69
C ARG A 447 10.34 -5.89 7.78
N GLU A 448 10.78 -5.61 6.56
CA GLU A 448 11.00 -6.60 5.50
C GLU A 448 12.30 -7.39 5.70
N TYR A 449 12.48 -7.99 6.88
CA TYR A 449 13.62 -8.86 7.16
C TYR A 449 13.61 -10.10 6.26
N PRO A 450 14.78 -10.75 6.03
CA PRO A 450 14.83 -12.02 5.34
C PRO A 450 13.89 -13.06 5.93
N ARG A 451 13.06 -13.67 5.08
CA ARG A 451 12.08 -14.69 5.47
C ARG A 451 11.77 -15.68 4.36
N VAL A 452 11.32 -16.87 4.76
CA VAL A 452 11.01 -18.01 3.86
C VAL A 452 9.57 -18.52 4.02
N THR A 453 8.78 -17.91 4.89
CA THR A 453 7.36 -18.24 5.09
C THR A 453 6.58 -16.94 5.22
N PHE A 454 5.32 -16.94 4.81
CA PHE A 454 4.38 -15.81 4.86
C PHE A 454 3.05 -16.27 5.44
N GLU A 455 2.23 -15.31 5.87
CA GLU A 455 0.96 -15.58 6.55
C GLU A 455 -0.03 -16.36 5.68
N GLU A 456 -0.88 -17.13 6.36
CA GLU A 456 -2.02 -17.78 5.73
C GLU A 456 -3.10 -16.76 5.33
N ILE A 457 -3.72 -17.02 4.18
CA ILE A 457 -4.78 -16.15 3.62
C ILE A 457 -6.12 -16.48 4.26
N GLU A 458 -6.38 -17.76 4.52
CA GLU A 458 -7.59 -18.23 5.17
C GLU A 458 -7.28 -18.59 6.62
N LEU A 459 -7.76 -17.76 7.55
CA LEU A 459 -7.50 -17.94 8.98
C LEU A 459 -8.43 -19.00 9.59
N ASP A 460 -9.64 -19.10 9.07
CA ASP A 460 -10.59 -20.17 9.32
C ASP A 460 -11.59 -20.22 8.14
N ASP A 461 -12.44 -21.24 8.08
CA ASP A 461 -13.45 -21.40 7.04
C ASP A 461 -14.35 -20.14 6.95
N GLY A 462 -14.22 -19.40 5.86
CA GLY A 462 -14.94 -18.16 5.59
C GLY A 462 -14.36 -16.90 6.25
N LEU A 463 -13.19 -17.01 6.89
CA LEU A 463 -12.46 -15.88 7.49
C LEU A 463 -11.11 -15.69 6.78
N TRP A 464 -11.01 -14.59 6.04
CA TRP A 464 -9.91 -14.28 5.14
C TRP A 464 -9.05 -13.13 5.65
N TYR A 465 -7.76 -13.13 5.33
CA TYR A 465 -6.78 -12.14 5.73
C TYR A 465 -5.95 -11.69 4.53
N THR A 466 -5.83 -10.37 4.35
CA THR A 466 -5.14 -9.80 3.19
C THR A 466 -3.78 -9.20 3.52
N SER A 467 -3.58 -8.73 4.76
CA SER A 467 -2.36 -7.99 5.15
C SER A 467 -1.12 -8.87 5.27
N GLY A 468 -1.27 -10.20 5.17
CA GLY A 468 -0.15 -11.14 5.09
C GLY A 468 0.82 -10.88 3.94
N ILE A 469 0.33 -10.26 2.85
CA ILE A 469 1.16 -9.90 1.70
C ILE A 469 2.16 -8.77 2.02
N GLU A 470 1.91 -7.99 3.06
CA GLU A 470 2.73 -6.81 3.33
C GLU A 470 4.17 -7.19 3.64
N SER A 471 4.42 -8.30 4.34
CA SER A 471 5.78 -8.78 4.59
C SER A 471 6.49 -9.43 3.40
N PHE A 472 5.80 -9.53 2.27
CA PHE A 472 6.38 -9.99 1.02
C PHE A 472 6.76 -8.81 0.16
N ILE A 473 5.79 -7.92 -0.07
CA ILE A 473 5.96 -6.60 -0.68
C ILE A 473 4.86 -5.68 -0.12
N SER A 474 5.21 -4.59 0.55
CA SER A 474 4.22 -3.67 1.14
C SER A 474 3.98 -2.43 0.27
N THR A 475 3.02 -2.54 -0.66
CA THR A 475 2.62 -1.44 -1.55
C THR A 475 1.09 -1.35 -1.66
N MET A 476 0.59 -0.24 -2.21
CA MET A 476 -0.81 -0.12 -2.63
C MET A 476 -1.22 -1.24 -3.58
N GLU A 477 -0.36 -1.53 -4.56
CA GLU A 477 -0.58 -2.55 -5.58
C GLU A 477 -0.70 -3.96 -5.00
N THR A 478 0.27 -4.36 -4.18
CA THR A 478 0.29 -5.71 -3.60
C THR A 478 -0.83 -5.89 -2.58
N SER A 479 -1.14 -4.86 -1.79
CA SER A 479 -2.33 -4.87 -0.94
C SER A 479 -3.61 -5.08 -1.76
N ALA A 480 -3.76 -4.37 -2.87
CA ALA A 480 -4.88 -4.55 -3.79
C ALA A 480 -4.89 -5.96 -4.43
N LEU A 481 -3.72 -6.48 -4.83
CA LEU A 481 -3.59 -7.85 -5.35
C LEU A 481 -4.06 -8.89 -4.33
N SER A 482 -3.71 -8.73 -3.06
CA SER A 482 -4.18 -9.63 -1.99
C SER A 482 -5.71 -9.57 -1.85
N GLY A 483 -6.29 -8.37 -1.89
CA GLY A 483 -7.74 -8.18 -1.94
C GLY A 483 -8.40 -8.87 -3.13
N LYS A 484 -7.85 -8.69 -4.34
CA LYS A 484 -8.28 -9.36 -5.57
C LYS A 484 -8.18 -10.89 -5.46
N ASN A 485 -7.09 -11.39 -4.89
CA ASN A 485 -6.85 -12.82 -4.70
C ASN A 485 -7.90 -13.45 -3.79
N VAL A 486 -8.14 -12.85 -2.61
CA VAL A 486 -9.20 -13.29 -1.68
C VAL A 486 -10.57 -13.27 -2.35
N ALA A 487 -10.90 -12.20 -3.07
CA ALA A 487 -12.16 -12.10 -3.81
C ALA A 487 -12.33 -13.25 -4.82
N LYS A 488 -11.27 -13.62 -5.54
CA LYS A 488 -11.31 -14.75 -6.49
C LYS A 488 -11.45 -16.10 -5.78
N LEU A 489 -10.76 -16.31 -4.65
CA LEU A 489 -10.88 -17.54 -3.85
C LEU A 489 -12.31 -17.74 -3.33
N ILE A 490 -12.93 -16.68 -2.83
CA ILE A 490 -14.34 -16.68 -2.38
C ILE A 490 -15.28 -17.04 -3.54
N ALA A 491 -15.14 -16.35 -4.68
CA ALA A 491 -15.99 -16.61 -5.84
C ALA A 491 -15.84 -18.06 -6.36
N ASN A 492 -14.61 -18.59 -6.40
CA ASN A 492 -14.35 -19.98 -6.79
C ASN A 492 -14.99 -20.98 -5.79
N ARG A 493 -14.97 -20.69 -4.49
CA ARG A 493 -15.63 -21.52 -3.47
C ARG A 493 -17.15 -21.58 -3.68
N TRP A 494 -17.77 -20.44 -3.99
CA TRP A 494 -19.22 -20.38 -4.25
C TRP A 494 -19.61 -21.16 -5.52
N ALA A 495 -18.79 -21.08 -6.58
CA ALA A 495 -19.00 -21.86 -7.80
C ALA A 495 -18.92 -23.36 -7.53
N ALA A 496 -17.87 -23.83 -6.85
CA ALA A 496 -17.70 -25.25 -6.52
C ALA A 496 -18.84 -25.79 -5.64
N GLY A 497 -19.32 -25.02 -4.65
CA GLY A 497 -20.46 -25.41 -3.83
C GLY A 497 -21.79 -25.45 -4.62
N SER A 498 -21.91 -24.67 -5.68
CA SER A 498 -23.08 -24.68 -6.56
C SER A 498 -23.08 -25.92 -7.47
N GLU A 499 -21.91 -26.35 -7.96
CA GLU A 499 -21.77 -27.58 -8.75
C GLU A 499 -22.07 -28.82 -7.91
N ALA A 500 -21.51 -28.92 -6.70
CA ALA A 500 -21.77 -30.03 -5.79
C ALA A 500 -23.26 -30.17 -5.43
N SER A 501 -23.94 -29.05 -5.18
CA SER A 501 -25.38 -29.09 -4.86
C SER A 501 -26.24 -29.47 -6.09
N GLN A 502 -25.84 -29.09 -7.30
CA GLN A 502 -26.52 -29.54 -8.53
C GLN A 502 -26.33 -31.04 -8.78
N GLU A 503 -25.13 -31.58 -8.52
CA GLU A 503 -24.89 -33.03 -8.61
C GLU A 503 -25.71 -33.81 -7.59
N GLU A 504 -25.81 -33.34 -6.34
CA GLU A 504 -26.63 -33.96 -5.30
C GLU A 504 -28.13 -33.96 -5.65
N VAL A 505 -28.64 -32.85 -6.21
CA VAL A 505 -30.05 -32.78 -6.68
C VAL A 505 -30.27 -33.75 -7.85
N TYR A 506 -29.35 -33.79 -8.82
CA TYR A 506 -29.46 -34.71 -9.95
C TYR A 506 -29.45 -36.18 -9.52
N GLN A 507 -28.64 -36.54 -8.52
CA GLN A 507 -28.60 -37.90 -7.96
C GLN A 507 -29.82 -38.24 -7.09
N ALA A 508 -30.49 -37.24 -6.50
CA ALA A 508 -31.72 -37.44 -5.74
C ALA A 508 -32.98 -37.60 -6.63
N GLU A 509 -32.90 -37.15 -7.89
CA GLU A 509 -33.97 -37.26 -8.88
C GLU A 509 -33.89 -38.54 -9.74
N LEU A 510 -32.79 -39.29 -9.66
CA LEU A 510 -32.59 -40.62 -10.25
C LEU A 510 -33.02 -41.73 -9.27
#